data_AF-A0A972M911-F1
#
_entry.id   AF-A0A972M911-F1
#
_cell.length_a   1.000
_cell.length_b   1.000
_cell.length_c   1.000
_cell.angle_alpha   90.00
_cell.angle_beta   90.00
_cell.angle_gamma   90.00
#
_symmetry.space_group_name_H-M   'P 1'
#
loop_
_entity.id
_entity.type
_entity.pdbx_description
1 polymer ?
#
loop_
_entity_poly.entity_id
_entity_poly.type
_entity_poly.pdbx_seq_one_letter_code
_entity_poly.pdbx_strand_id
1 'polypeptide(L)'
;MSIKPDLEALLIQLEYPVNDATLKQMEAIANNTKDFSKFAKHIISLNDELKKIGAAVAMSNSKSYLKIKLPEENSDKVEEFEEIVKHWADKYKIKLEKVEGKNTYYILGQHLD
;
A
#
# COMPACT_ATOMS: atom_id res chain seq x y z
N MET A 1 8.09 -21.31 -4.33
CA MET A 1 6.66 -20.93 -4.29
C MET A 1 6.45 -19.90 -5.38
N SER A 2 5.53 -20.13 -6.32
CA SER A 2 5.25 -19.13 -7.37
C SER A 2 4.51 -17.96 -6.73
N ILE A 3 5.05 -16.75 -6.86
CA ILE A 3 4.52 -15.52 -6.21
C ILE A 3 3.31 -14.97 -6.97
N LYS A 4 3.12 -15.38 -8.23
CA LYS A 4 2.12 -14.84 -9.16
C LYS A 4 0.67 -14.96 -8.65
N PRO A 5 0.19 -16.10 -8.11
CA PRO A 5 -1.17 -16.20 -7.59
C PRO A 5 -1.45 -15.28 -6.41
N ASP A 6 -0.45 -15.04 -5.55
CA ASP A 6 -0.58 -14.13 -4.41
C ASP A 6 -0.72 -12.66 -4.87
N LEU A 7 -0.05 -12.29 -5.98
CA LEU A 7 -0.18 -10.96 -6.58
C LEU A 7 -1.51 -10.76 -7.29
N GLU A 8 -2.04 -11.78 -7.97
CA GLU A 8 -3.38 -11.74 -8.57
C GLU A 8 -4.46 -11.59 -7.49
N ALA A 9 -4.34 -12.32 -6.37
CA ALA A 9 -5.24 -12.17 -5.22
C ALA A 9 -5.18 -10.75 -4.64
N LEU A 10 -3.98 -10.18 -4.48
CA LEU A 10 -3.79 -8.82 -3.99
C LEU A 10 -4.42 -7.78 -4.94
N LEU A 11 -4.29 -7.96 -6.26
CA LEU A 11 -4.94 -7.09 -7.25
C LEU A 11 -6.46 -7.10 -7.09
N ILE A 12 -7.07 -8.28 -6.96
CA ILE A 12 -8.52 -8.43 -6.76
C ILE A 12 -8.97 -7.71 -5.48
N GLN A 13 -8.26 -7.94 -4.37
CA GLN A 13 -8.60 -7.35 -3.07
C GLN A 13 -8.39 -5.83 -3.02
N LEU A 14 -7.50 -5.30 -3.86
CA LEU A 14 -7.31 -3.86 -4.07
C LEU A 14 -8.17 -3.30 -5.22
N GLU A 15 -9.11 -4.08 -5.75
CA GLU A 15 -10.06 -3.69 -6.81
C GLU A 15 -9.43 -3.29 -8.14
N TYR A 16 -8.25 -3.86 -8.45
CA TYR A 16 -7.62 -3.74 -9.76
C TYR A 16 -8.06 -4.87 -10.70
N PRO A 17 -8.21 -4.58 -12.01
CA PRO A 17 -8.45 -5.64 -12.98
C PRO A 17 -7.24 -6.57 -13.04
N VAL A 18 -7.46 -7.87 -13.16
CA VAL A 18 -6.38 -8.86 -13.34
C VAL A 18 -6.13 -9.03 -14.84
N ASN A 19 -5.04 -8.43 -15.33
CA ASN A 19 -4.56 -8.56 -16.70
C ASN A 19 -3.03 -8.40 -16.74
N ASP A 20 -2.42 -8.62 -17.90
CA ASP A 20 -0.96 -8.59 -18.04
C ASP A 20 -0.32 -7.26 -17.62
N ALA A 21 -1.01 -6.13 -17.85
CA ALA A 21 -0.48 -4.81 -17.52
C ALA A 21 -0.45 -4.56 -16.01
N THR A 22 -1.57 -4.81 -15.31
CA THR A 22 -1.64 -4.64 -13.85
C THR A 22 -0.80 -5.65 -13.11
N LEU A 23 -0.72 -6.88 -13.62
CA LEU A 23 0.10 -7.93 -13.02
C LEU A 23 1.59 -7.60 -13.14
N LYS A 24 2.04 -7.16 -14.32
CA LYS A 24 3.43 -6.71 -14.52
C LYS A 24 3.79 -5.52 -13.62
N GLN A 25 2.85 -4.59 -13.42
CA GLN A 25 3.06 -3.47 -12.50
C GLN A 25 3.17 -3.96 -11.05
N MET A 26 2.28 -4.85 -10.61
CA MET A 26 2.32 -5.41 -9.26
C MET A 26 3.58 -6.24 -9.01
N GLU A 27 4.05 -7.00 -10.00
CA GLU A 27 5.34 -7.72 -9.95
C GLU A 27 6.51 -6.76 -9.79
N ALA A 28 6.54 -5.67 -10.57
CA ALA A 28 7.58 -4.64 -10.45
C ALA A 28 7.56 -3.97 -9.06
N ILE A 29 6.37 -3.73 -8.50
CA ILE A 29 6.21 -3.22 -7.14
C ILE A 29 6.74 -4.21 -6.11
N ALA A 30 6.33 -5.47 -6.17
CA ALA A 30 6.75 -6.51 -5.23
C ALA A 30 8.26 -6.71 -5.24
N ASN A 31 8.89 -6.70 -6.43
CA ASN A 31 10.33 -6.84 -6.58
C ASN A 31 11.12 -5.62 -6.07
N ASN A 32 10.54 -4.42 -6.15
CA ASN A 32 11.17 -3.18 -5.70
C ASN A 32 10.92 -2.88 -4.20
N THR A 33 10.04 -3.65 -3.55
CA THR A 33 9.62 -3.43 -2.16
C THR A 33 10.30 -4.47 -1.25
N LYS A 34 11.10 -4.00 -0.29
CA LYS A 34 11.88 -4.90 0.57
C LYS A 34 10.96 -5.82 1.38
N ASP A 35 11.24 -7.11 1.36
CA ASP A 35 10.52 -8.12 2.15
C ASP A 35 9.00 -8.14 1.91
N PHE A 36 8.55 -7.79 0.71
CA PHE A 36 7.13 -7.66 0.35
C PHE A 36 6.25 -8.84 0.80
N SER A 37 6.69 -10.07 0.53
CA SER A 37 5.94 -11.29 0.87
C SER A 37 5.69 -11.47 2.38
N LYS A 38 6.51 -10.86 3.26
CA LYS A 38 6.34 -10.98 4.72
C LYS A 38 5.14 -10.19 5.22
N PHE A 39 4.76 -9.10 4.54
CA PHE A 39 3.71 -8.20 4.99
C PHE A 39 2.55 -8.02 4.00
N ALA A 40 2.64 -8.54 2.77
CA ALA A 40 1.61 -8.37 1.74
C ALA A 40 0.19 -8.68 2.22
N LYS A 41 0.00 -9.74 3.00
CA LYS A 41 -1.30 -10.11 3.59
C LYS A 41 -1.90 -9.05 4.53
N HIS A 42 -1.06 -8.21 5.14
CA HIS A 42 -1.48 -7.15 6.07
C HIS A 42 -1.87 -5.85 5.36
N ILE A 43 -1.61 -5.74 4.05
CA ILE A 43 -2.02 -4.60 3.22
C ILE A 43 -3.54 -4.54 3.08
N ILE A 44 -4.20 -5.70 3.02
CA ILE A 44 -5.66 -5.78 2.87
C ILE A 44 -6.36 -5.22 4.11
N SER A 45 -5.92 -5.66 5.30
CA SER A 45 -6.46 -5.15 6.56
C SER A 45 -6.28 -3.63 6.70
N LEU A 46 -5.15 -3.09 6.25
CA LEU A 46 -4.94 -1.64 6.18
C LEU A 46 -5.93 -0.98 5.21
N ASN A 47 -6.07 -1.53 4.00
CA ASN A 47 -6.95 -0.96 2.99
C ASN A 47 -8.42 -0.92 3.46
N ASP A 48 -8.88 -1.96 4.14
CA ASP A 48 -10.23 -2.03 4.70
C ASP A 48 -10.46 -0.98 5.80
N GLU A 49 -9.44 -0.69 6.61
CA GLU A 49 -9.48 0.35 7.62
C GLU A 49 -9.50 1.76 7.01
N LEU A 50 -8.60 2.00 6.05
CA LEU A 50 -8.52 3.26 5.30
C LEU A 50 -9.81 3.60 4.54
N LYS A 51 -10.48 2.59 3.96
CA LYS A 51 -11.73 2.79 3.22
C LYS A 51 -12.83 3.44 4.06
N LYS A 52 -12.86 3.22 5.37
CA LYS A 52 -13.84 3.82 6.30
C LYS A 52 -13.73 5.34 6.36
N ILE A 53 -12.54 5.87 6.09
CA ILE A 53 -12.24 7.31 6.11
C ILE A 53 -12.10 7.89 4.69
N GLY A 54 -12.37 7.12 3.64
CA GLY A 54 -12.20 7.57 2.25
C GLY A 54 -10.74 7.57 1.77
N ALA A 55 -9.84 6.92 2.51
CA ALA A 55 -8.47 6.64 2.10
C ALA A 55 -8.35 5.26 1.45
N ALA A 56 -7.20 4.97 0.82
CA ALA A 56 -6.95 3.67 0.23
C ALA A 56 -5.46 3.37 0.04
N VAL A 57 -5.15 2.08 -0.09
CA VAL A 57 -3.90 1.60 -0.70
C VAL A 57 -4.09 1.52 -2.22
N ALA A 58 -3.13 2.04 -2.98
CA ALA A 58 -3.17 2.06 -4.43
C ALA A 58 -1.79 1.80 -5.03
N MET A 59 -1.73 1.35 -6.29
CA MET A 59 -0.50 1.35 -7.08
C MET A 59 -0.08 2.79 -7.43
N SER A 60 1.21 3.07 -7.34
CA SER A 60 1.76 4.34 -7.82
C SER A 60 1.99 4.31 -9.33
N ASN A 61 1.69 5.43 -10.00
CA ASN A 61 1.91 5.60 -11.44
C ASN A 61 3.34 6.08 -11.76
N SER A 62 4.07 6.61 -10.78
CA SER A 62 5.38 7.25 -10.97
C SER A 62 6.54 6.52 -10.31
N LYS A 63 6.25 5.62 -9.36
CA LYS A 63 7.26 4.80 -8.67
C LYS A 63 6.75 3.37 -8.56
N SER A 64 7.63 2.39 -8.59
CA SER A 64 7.27 0.98 -8.36
C SER A 64 7.05 0.68 -6.88
N TYR A 65 6.07 1.34 -6.27
CA TYR A 65 5.62 1.10 -4.89
C TYR A 65 4.09 1.11 -4.82
N LEU A 66 3.53 0.38 -3.86
CA LEU A 66 2.21 0.71 -3.35
C LEU A 66 2.29 2.02 -2.56
N LYS A 67 1.22 2.80 -2.62
CA LYS A 67 1.05 4.03 -1.85
C LYS A 67 -0.21 3.96 -0.99
N ILE A 68 -0.13 4.55 0.18
CA ILE A 68 -1.26 4.82 1.06
C ILE A 68 -1.66 6.28 0.81
N LYS A 69 -2.90 6.56 0.43
CA LYS A 69 -3.34 7.91 0.08
C LYS A 69 -4.64 8.28 0.78
N LEU A 70 -4.71 9.50 1.30
CA LEU A 70 -5.95 10.19 1.62
C LEU A 70 -6.19 11.25 0.52
N PRO A 71 -7.31 11.17 -0.21
CA PRO A 71 -7.70 12.20 -1.17
C PRO A 71 -7.91 13.57 -0.52
N GLU A 72 -7.70 14.66 -1.27
CA GLU A 72 -7.80 16.03 -0.75
C GLU A 72 -9.21 16.40 -0.29
N GLU A 73 -10.24 15.81 -0.90
CA GLU A 73 -11.64 15.98 -0.51
C GLU A 73 -11.96 15.50 0.91
N ASN A 74 -11.08 14.69 1.52
CA ASN A 74 -11.19 14.19 2.89
C ASN A 74 -10.13 14.83 3.80
N SER A 75 -9.69 16.06 3.53
CA SER A 75 -8.64 16.75 4.31
C SER A 75 -8.98 16.96 5.78
N ASP A 76 -10.26 16.87 6.15
CA ASP A 76 -10.75 16.88 7.53
C ASP A 76 -10.34 15.63 8.33
N LYS A 77 -9.91 14.55 7.66
CA LYS A 77 -9.53 13.27 8.29
C LYS A 77 -8.03 13.01 8.31
N VAL A 78 -7.21 14.05 8.12
CA VAL A 78 -5.74 13.91 8.05
C VAL A 78 -5.16 13.31 9.33
N GLU A 79 -5.62 13.75 10.50
CA GLU A 79 -5.13 13.25 11.78
C GLU A 79 -5.43 11.74 11.94
N GLU A 80 -6.69 11.34 11.76
CA GLU A 80 -7.12 9.93 11.79
C GLU A 80 -6.37 9.07 10.77
N PHE A 81 -6.17 9.59 9.55
CA PHE A 81 -5.37 8.93 8.52
C PHE A 81 -3.91 8.71 8.97
N GLU A 82 -3.27 9.74 9.52
CA GLU A 82 -1.89 9.61 9.99
C GLU A 82 -1.76 8.64 11.16
N GLU A 83 -2.74 8.58 12.06
CA GLU A 83 -2.78 7.62 13.16
C GLU A 83 -2.88 6.18 12.66
N ILE A 84 -3.83 5.89 11.76
CA ILE A 84 -4.00 4.55 11.15
C ILE A 84 -2.70 4.12 10.45
N VAL A 85 -2.12 5.01 9.65
CA VAL A 85 -0.92 4.71 8.88
C VAL A 85 0.30 4.47 9.78
N LYS A 86 0.51 5.32 10.79
CA LYS A 86 1.61 5.17 11.76
C LYS A 86 1.44 3.89 12.58
N HIS A 87 0.24 3.65 13.11
CA HIS A 87 -0.03 2.45 13.90
C HIS A 87 0.24 1.16 13.11
N TRP A 88 -0.23 1.10 11.86
CA TRP A 88 0.02 -0.05 10.99
C TRP A 88 1.52 -0.21 10.66
N ALA A 89 2.20 0.88 10.33
CA ALA A 89 3.62 0.86 10.02
C ALA A 89 4.46 0.39 11.22
N ASP A 90 4.16 0.87 12.42
CA ASP A 90 4.87 0.51 13.65
C ASP A 90 4.62 -0.95 14.05
N LYS A 91 3.38 -1.43 13.87
CA LYS A 91 2.97 -2.82 14.16
C LYS A 91 3.69 -3.83 13.28
N TYR A 92 3.79 -3.54 11.98
CA TYR A 92 4.38 -4.46 11.00
C TYR A 92 5.82 -4.12 10.60
N LYS A 93 6.40 -3.10 11.25
CA LYS A 93 7.76 -2.58 11.01
C LYS A 93 7.98 -2.19 9.55
N ILE A 94 7.08 -1.37 9.03
CA ILE A 94 7.07 -0.98 7.62
C ILE A 94 7.70 0.40 7.48
N LYS A 95 8.71 0.48 6.62
CA LYS A 95 9.33 1.75 6.24
C LYS A 95 8.43 2.47 5.24
N LEU A 96 8.07 3.71 5.57
CA LEU A 96 7.28 4.59 4.72
C LEU A 96 8.10 5.81 4.26
N GLU A 97 7.79 6.33 3.08
CA GLU A 97 8.28 7.62 2.58
C GLU A 97 7.09 8.56 2.33
N LYS A 98 7.00 9.67 3.06
CA LYS A 98 5.97 10.69 2.84
C LYS A 98 6.23 11.40 1.50
N VAL A 99 5.19 11.57 0.71
CA VAL A 99 5.23 12.43 -0.48
C VAL A 99 5.06 13.88 -0.04
N GLU A 100 6.02 14.73 -0.41
CA GLU A 100 6.01 16.15 -0.06
C GLU A 100 4.71 16.84 -0.50
N GLY A 101 4.13 17.63 0.41
CA GLY A 101 2.91 18.39 0.17
C GLY A 101 1.63 17.56 -0.03
N LYS A 102 1.66 16.24 0.23
CA LYS A 102 0.50 15.35 0.01
C LYS A 102 0.25 14.44 1.19
N ASN A 103 -1.02 14.07 1.41
CA ASN A 103 -1.41 13.01 2.33
C ASN A 103 -1.19 11.63 1.69
N THR A 104 0.05 11.33 1.35
CA THR A 104 0.44 10.11 0.66
C THR A 104 1.75 9.57 1.19
N TYR A 105 1.84 8.25 1.34
CA TYR A 105 3.07 7.55 1.72
C TYR A 105 3.37 6.44 0.72
N TYR A 106 4.62 6.30 0.30
CA TYR A 106 5.09 5.09 -0.39
C TYR A 106 5.46 4.01 0.64
N ILE A 107 5.09 2.76 0.36
CA ILE A 107 5.46 1.59 1.16
C ILE A 107 6.80 1.05 0.63
N LEU A 108 7.90 1.30 1.34
CA LEU A 108 9.24 0.93 0.88
C LEU A 108 9.64 -0.51 1.23
N GLY A 109 8.98 -1.09 2.23
CA GLY A 109 9.18 -2.48 2.65
C GLY A 109 9.38 -2.64 4.15
N GLN A 110 9.56 -3.88 4.59
CA GLN A 110 9.76 -4.17 6.01
C GLN A 110 11.20 -3.83 6.44
N HIS A 111 11.35 -3.19 7.60
CA HIS A 111 12.61 -3.09 8.30
C HIS A 111 12.52 -3.94 9.58
N LEU A 112 13.65 -4.51 9.96
CA LEU A 112 13.83 -5.15 11.25
C LEU A 112 14.97 -4.35 11.86
N ASP A 113 14.62 -3.38 12.69
CA ASP A 113 15.60 -2.74 13.57
C ASP A 113 15.92 -3.70 14.72
#